data_AF-A0AAN9ARM0-F1
#
_entry.id   AF-A0AAN9ARM0-F1
#
_cell.length_a   1.000
_cell.length_b   1.000
_cell.length_c   1.000
_cell.angle_alpha   90.00
_cell.angle_beta   90.00
_cell.angle_gamma   90.00
#
_symmetry.space_group_name_H-M   'P 1'
#
loop_
_entity.id
_entity.type
_entity.pdbx_description
1 polymer ?
#
loop_
_entity_poly.entity_id
_entity_poly.type
_entity_poly.pdbx_seq_one_letter_code
_entity_poly.pdbx_strand_id
1 'polypeptide(L)'
;MDAHINSLCRTAFLEMRRISQIRHLLSLDATKTLVSAFILSRLDYCNSLLAGLPDAKLDRLQRIMNNAARLVLRKRKRDHVTPLLMTLHWLPIKARITYKIATMCYRSLHHISSFIVLPWSLLDRVRDPGKRIT
;
A
#
# COMPACT_ATOMS: atom_id res chain seq x y z
N MET A 1 -14.94 -8.42 2.68
CA MET A 1 -13.50 -8.27 2.37
C MET A 1 -13.12 -8.81 1.00
N ASP A 2 -13.63 -9.99 0.59
CA ASP A 2 -13.26 -10.60 -0.69
C ASP A 2 -13.64 -9.79 -1.93
N ALA A 3 -14.82 -9.15 -1.94
CA ALA A 3 -15.21 -8.26 -3.02
C ALA A 3 -14.22 -7.10 -3.23
N HIS A 4 -13.71 -6.53 -2.13
CA HIS A 4 -12.70 -5.48 -2.18
C HIS A 4 -11.38 -6.00 -2.74
N ILE A 5 -10.88 -7.14 -2.24
CA ILE A 5 -9.64 -7.77 -2.75
C ILE A 5 -9.77 -8.12 -4.24
N ASN A 6 -10.93 -8.65 -4.66
CA ASN A 6 -11.21 -8.95 -6.06
C ASN A 6 -11.18 -7.70 -6.94
N SER A 7 -11.85 -6.63 -6.50
CA SER A 7 -11.86 -5.34 -7.20
C SER A 7 -10.46 -4.74 -7.32
N LEU A 8 -9.71 -4.75 -6.22
CA LEU A 8 -8.33 -4.29 -6.16
C LEU A 8 -7.43 -5.08 -7.11
N CYS A 9 -7.53 -6.41 -7.09
CA CYS A 9 -6.78 -7.28 -8.00
C CYS A 9 -7.12 -6.97 -9.46
N ARG A 10 -8.41 -6.86 -9.80
CA ARG A 10 -8.87 -6.55 -11.16
C ARG A 10 -8.29 -5.23 -11.65
N THR A 11 -8.40 -4.19 -10.83
CA THR A 11 -7.88 -2.85 -11.15
C THR A 11 -6.37 -2.88 -11.31
N ALA A 12 -5.63 -3.51 -10.38
CA ALA A 12 -4.17 -3.59 -10.46
C ALA A 12 -3.70 -4.31 -11.75
N PHE A 13 -4.35 -5.40 -12.14
CA PHE A 13 -4.02 -6.09 -13.40
C PHE A 13 -4.33 -5.25 -14.64
N LEU A 14 -5.42 -4.48 -14.61
CA LEU A 14 -5.78 -3.59 -15.71
C LEU A 14 -4.76 -2.45 -15.88
N GLU A 15 -4.32 -1.82 -14.80
CA GLU A 15 -3.27 -0.80 -14.86
C GLU A 15 -1.92 -1.39 -15.27
N MET A 16 -1.55 -2.56 -14.75
CA MET A 16 -0.33 -3.26 -15.20
C MET A 16 -0.36 -3.51 -16.70
N ARG A 17 -1.51 -3.92 -17.26
CA ARG A 17 -1.65 -4.14 -18.71
C ARG A 17 -1.45 -2.85 -19.49
N ARG A 18 -2.05 -1.74 -19.04
CA ARG A 18 -1.88 -0.42 -19.66
C ARG A 18 -0.42 0.03 -19.64
N ILE A 19 0.23 -0.03 -18.47
CA ILE A 19 1.65 0.31 -18.33
C ILE A 19 2.52 -0.61 -19.20
N SER A 20 2.19 -1.89 -19.30
CA SER A 20 2.92 -2.85 -20.15
C SER A 20 2.88 -2.50 -21.62
N GLN A 21 1.78 -1.94 -22.13
CA GLN A 21 1.68 -1.53 -23.54
C GLN A 21 2.64 -0.38 -23.84
N ILE A 22 2.71 0.61 -22.96
CA ILE A 22 3.59 1.77 -23.12
C ILE A 22 5.00 1.56 -22.54
N ARG A 23 5.29 0.38 -21.96
CA ARG A 23 6.55 0.10 -21.26
C ARG A 23 7.78 0.31 -22.14
N HIS A 24 7.66 0.06 -23.45
CA HIS A 24 8.75 0.23 -24.42
C HIS A 24 9.22 1.69 -24.54
N LEU A 25 8.32 2.65 -24.30
CA LEU A 25 8.55 4.10 -24.40
C LEU A 25 9.03 4.74 -23.08
N LEU A 26 8.94 4.02 -21.96
CA LEU A 26 9.20 4.58 -20.63
C LEU A 26 10.61 4.28 -20.13
N SER A 27 11.21 5.26 -19.44
CA SER A 27 12.41 5.04 -18.63
C SER A 27 12.11 4.13 -17.42
N LEU A 28 13.17 3.60 -16.81
CA LEU A 28 13.02 2.76 -15.63
C LEU A 28 12.34 3.52 -14.48
N ASP A 29 12.77 4.74 -14.21
CA ASP A 29 12.26 5.53 -13.08
C ASP A 29 10.85 6.05 -13.31
N ALA A 30 10.51 6.46 -14.54
CA ALA A 30 9.12 6.78 -14.89
C ALA A 30 8.20 5.56 -14.69
N THR A 31 8.66 4.37 -15.08
CA THR A 31 7.89 3.13 -14.87
C THR A 31 7.73 2.83 -13.38
N LYS A 32 8.78 2.99 -12.57
CA LYS A 32 8.70 2.83 -11.10
C LYS A 32 7.64 3.78 -10.53
N THR A 33 7.68 5.06 -10.91
CA THR A 33 6.72 6.06 -10.42
C THR A 33 5.29 5.72 -10.81
N LEU A 34 5.04 5.33 -12.06
CA LEU A 34 3.70 4.91 -12.51
C LEU A 34 3.19 3.69 -11.74
N VAL A 35 4.03 2.67 -11.59
CA VAL A 35 3.67 1.46 -10.85
C VAL A 35 3.40 1.77 -9.38
N SER A 36 4.22 2.62 -8.76
CA SER A 36 4.00 3.08 -7.38
C SER A 36 2.68 3.84 -7.26
N ALA A 37 2.40 4.77 -8.19
CA ALA A 37 1.22 5.64 -8.15
C ALA A 37 -0.10 4.89 -8.42
N PHE A 38 -0.11 3.91 -9.32
CA PHE A 38 -1.35 3.22 -9.72
C PHE A 38 -1.56 1.86 -9.06
N ILE A 39 -0.50 1.17 -8.65
CA ILE A 39 -0.58 -0.19 -8.11
C ILE A 39 -0.22 -0.21 -6.63
N LEU A 40 0.98 0.26 -6.26
CA LEU A 40 1.44 0.18 -4.87
C LEU A 40 0.60 1.07 -3.94
N SER A 41 0.24 2.27 -4.36
CA SER A 41 -0.64 3.18 -3.59
C SER A 41 -1.96 2.50 -3.18
N ARG A 42 -2.57 1.74 -4.10
CA ARG A 42 -3.82 1.02 -3.87
C ARG A 42 -3.61 -0.18 -2.96
N LEU A 43 -2.50 -0.91 -3.12
CA LEU A 43 -2.12 -1.97 -2.18
C LEU A 43 -1.92 -1.37 -0.78
N ASP A 44 -1.23 -0.24 -0.68
CA ASP A 44 -0.81 0.36 0.58
C ASP A 44 -1.92 1.12 1.34
N TYR A 45 -2.99 1.53 0.66
CA TYR A 45 -4.11 2.31 1.22
C TYR A 45 -4.77 1.64 2.43
N CYS A 46 -4.98 0.32 2.37
CA CYS A 46 -5.66 -0.45 3.43
C CYS A 46 -4.75 -1.49 4.11
N ASN A 47 -3.43 -1.32 4.08
CA ASN A 47 -2.49 -2.33 4.59
C ASN A 47 -2.76 -2.76 6.04
N SER A 48 -3.15 -1.83 6.93
CA SER A 48 -3.47 -2.17 8.33
C SER A 48 -4.74 -3.02 8.47
N LEU A 49 -5.73 -2.83 7.58
CA LEU A 49 -6.96 -3.61 7.56
C LEU A 49 -6.76 -5.03 7.01
N LEU A 50 -5.66 -5.27 6.29
CA LEU A 50 -5.28 -6.60 5.79
C LEU A 50 -4.66 -7.48 6.88
N ALA A 51 -4.43 -6.95 8.09
CA ALA A 51 -3.95 -7.71 9.23
C ALA A 51 -4.96 -8.79 9.63
N GLY A 52 -4.49 -10.03 9.78
CA GLY A 52 -5.35 -11.17 10.16
C GLY A 52 -6.07 -11.86 9.00
N LEU A 53 -5.81 -11.48 7.74
CA LEU A 53 -6.33 -12.22 6.59
C LEU A 53 -5.63 -13.58 6.41
N PRO A 54 -6.34 -14.60 5.86
CA PRO A 54 -5.71 -15.86 5.48
C PRO A 54 -4.57 -15.65 4.47
N ASP A 55 -3.51 -16.43 4.63
CA ASP A 55 -2.30 -16.35 3.80
C ASP A 55 -2.58 -16.44 2.30
N ALA A 56 -3.55 -17.28 1.89
CA ALA A 56 -3.95 -17.40 0.49
C ALA A 56 -4.38 -16.06 -0.15
N LYS A 57 -4.99 -15.16 0.63
CA LYS A 57 -5.41 -13.84 0.14
C LYS A 57 -4.22 -12.88 0.08
N LEU A 58 -3.33 -12.94 1.05
CA LEU A 58 -2.09 -12.15 1.07
C LEU A 58 -1.17 -12.56 -0.09
N ASP A 59 -1.10 -13.85 -0.40
CA ASP A 59 -0.31 -14.38 -1.52
C ASP A 59 -0.81 -13.84 -2.86
N ARG A 60 -2.11 -13.62 -3.00
CA ARG A 60 -2.67 -13.02 -4.21
C ARG A 60 -2.20 -11.57 -4.39
N LEU A 61 -2.12 -10.80 -3.32
CA LEU A 61 -1.56 -9.44 -3.33
C LEU A 61 -0.06 -9.46 -3.60
N GLN A 62 0.66 -10.42 -3.00
CA GLN A 62 2.08 -10.62 -3.26
C GLN A 62 2.34 -10.94 -4.74
N ARG A 63 1.49 -11.74 -5.39
CA ARG A 63 1.59 -12.01 -6.84
C ARG A 63 1.46 -10.74 -7.69
N ILE A 64 0.59 -9.81 -7.30
CA ILE A 64 0.46 -8.51 -7.99
C ILE A 64 1.76 -7.72 -7.86
N MET A 65 2.31 -7.60 -6.65
CA MET A 65 3.56 -6.89 -6.42
C MET A 65 4.74 -7.53 -7.18
N ASN A 66 4.80 -8.87 -7.19
CA ASN A 66 5.81 -9.62 -7.93
C ASN A 66 5.73 -9.36 -9.44
N ASN A 67 4.53 -9.33 -10.01
CA ASN A 67 4.34 -9.03 -11.43
C ASN A 67 4.67 -7.56 -11.74
N ALA A 68 4.33 -6.64 -10.84
CA ALA A 68 4.68 -5.24 -10.96
C ALA A 68 6.21 -5.04 -10.97
N ALA A 69 6.95 -5.74 -10.10
CA ALA A 69 8.41 -5.71 -10.08
C ALA A 69 9.01 -6.22 -11.41
N ARG A 70 8.46 -7.31 -11.95
CA ARG A 70 8.87 -7.84 -13.27
C ARG A 70 8.56 -6.86 -14.41
N LEU A 71 7.43 -6.17 -14.36
CA LEU A 71 7.05 -5.16 -15.34
C LEU A 71 8.05 -3.98 -15.34
N VAL A 72 8.43 -3.50 -14.16
CA VAL A 72 9.43 -2.43 -14.01
C VAL A 72 10.78 -2.86 -14.59
N LEU A 73 11.29 -4.03 -14.19
CA LEU A 73 12.62 -4.52 -14.58
C LEU A 73 12.65 -5.30 -15.90
N ARG A 74 11.52 -5.38 -16.62
CA ARG A 74 11.35 -6.14 -17.89
C ARG A 74 11.85 -7.58 -17.79
N LYS A 75 11.50 -8.26 -16.71
CA LYS A 75 11.88 -9.66 -16.45
C LYS A 75 10.80 -10.64 -16.90
N ARG A 76 11.20 -11.88 -17.21
CA ARG A 76 10.29 -12.93 -17.65
C ARG A 76 9.40 -13.38 -16.49
N LYS A 77 8.24 -13.96 -16.82
CA LYS A 77 7.24 -14.41 -15.84
C LYS A 77 7.78 -15.40 -14.79
N ARG A 78 8.78 -16.21 -15.17
CA ARG A 78 9.38 -17.24 -14.31
C ARG A 78 10.65 -16.80 -13.60
N ASP A 79 11.12 -15.57 -13.82
CA ASP A 79 12.33 -15.09 -13.17
C ASP A 79 12.13 -14.99 -11.65
N HIS A 80 13.20 -15.29 -10.91
CA HIS A 80 13.25 -15.21 -9.45
C HIS A 80 12.93 -13.78 -8.99
N VAL A 81 11.96 -13.66 -8.08
CA VAL A 81 11.42 -12.35 -7.68
C VAL A 81 12.20 -11.71 -6.55
N THR A 82 12.77 -12.50 -5.64
CA THR A 82 13.56 -12.02 -4.51
C THR A 82 14.64 -11.00 -4.91
N PRO A 83 15.51 -11.27 -5.92
CA PRO A 83 16.50 -10.27 -6.33
C PRO A 83 15.85 -9.01 -6.91
N LEU A 84 14.69 -9.12 -7.58
CA LEU A 84 13.98 -7.98 -8.17
C LEU A 84 13.44 -7.03 -7.10
N LEU A 85 12.86 -7.59 -6.04
CA LEU A 85 12.37 -6.80 -4.91
C LEU A 85 13.51 -6.11 -4.17
N MET A 86 14.67 -6.77 -4.03
CA MET A 86 15.87 -6.16 -3.45
C MET A 86 16.39 -5.00 -4.29
N THR A 87 16.52 -5.17 -5.61
CA THR A 87 16.94 -4.09 -6.53
C THR A 87 16.00 -2.89 -6.48
N LEU A 88 14.70 -3.13 -6.33
CA LEU A 88 13.68 -2.07 -6.22
C LEU A 88 13.52 -1.52 -4.80
N HIS A 89 14.17 -2.12 -3.80
CA HIS A 89 13.98 -1.83 -2.37
C HIS A 89 12.52 -1.99 -1.91
N TRP A 90 11.81 -2.96 -2.46
CA TRP A 90 10.40 -3.22 -2.14
C TRP A 90 10.26 -4.31 -1.09
N LEU A 91 9.59 -3.98 0.02
CA LEU A 91 9.28 -4.94 1.08
C LEU A 91 8.11 -5.86 0.67
N PRO A 92 8.15 -7.17 0.99
CA PRO A 92 7.02 -8.10 0.83
C PRO A 92 5.75 -7.62 1.54
N ILE A 93 4.57 -8.01 1.04
CA ILE A 93 3.28 -7.53 1.55
C ILE A 93 3.11 -7.82 3.05
N LYS A 94 3.45 -9.04 3.50
CA LYS A 94 3.39 -9.40 4.93
C LYS A 94 4.23 -8.44 5.79
N ALA A 95 5.47 -8.19 5.38
CA ALA A 95 6.38 -7.29 6.09
C ALA A 95 5.87 -5.82 6.05
N ARG A 96 5.26 -5.38 4.95
CA ARG A 96 4.63 -4.05 4.85
C ARG A 96 3.50 -3.87 5.85
N ILE A 97 2.66 -4.87 6.02
CA ILE A 97 1.56 -4.84 7.00
C ILE A 97 2.13 -4.69 8.41
N THR A 98 3.10 -5.53 8.79
CA THR A 98 3.76 -5.44 10.11
C THR A 98 4.44 -4.08 10.32
N TYR A 99 5.20 -3.60 9.34
CA TYR A 99 5.85 -2.30 9.40
C TYR A 99 4.85 -1.15 9.58
N LYS A 100 3.72 -1.19 8.85
CA LYS A 100 2.67 -0.17 8.95
C LYS A 100 2.02 -0.16 10.32
N ILE A 101 1.70 -1.33 10.88
CA ILE A 101 1.12 -1.46 12.23
C ILE A 101 2.12 -0.93 13.27
N ALA A 102 3.38 -1.38 13.22
CA ALA A 102 4.42 -0.94 14.14
C ALA A 102 4.63 0.58 14.09
N THR A 103 4.65 1.16 12.88
CA THR A 103 4.77 2.62 12.69
C THR A 103 3.56 3.36 13.25
N MET A 104 2.35 2.82 13.07
CA MET A 104 1.14 3.39 13.66
C MET A 104 1.20 3.36 15.19
N CYS A 105 1.54 2.21 15.80
CA CYS A 105 1.70 2.08 17.25
C CYS A 105 2.73 3.06 17.81
N TYR A 106 3.90 3.16 17.17
CA TYR A 106 4.94 4.11 17.56
C TYR A 106 4.44 5.56 17.52
N ARG A 107 3.77 5.97 16.44
CA ARG A 107 3.23 7.33 16.30
C ARG A 107 2.15 7.64 17.34
N SER A 108 1.34 6.64 17.71
CA SER A 108 0.35 6.77 18.78
C SER A 108 1.01 6.95 20.15
N LEU A 109 2.07 6.20 20.45
CA LEU A 109 2.79 6.27 21.73
C LEU A 109 3.53 7.60 21.93
N HIS A 110 4.10 8.16 20.86
CA HIS A 110 4.88 9.39 20.94
C HIS A 110 4.06 10.67 20.68
N HIS A 111 2.74 10.59 20.51
CA HIS A 111 1.86 11.73 20.15
C HIS A 111 2.26 12.50 18.88
N ILE A 112 3.13 11.91 18.03
CA ILE A 112 3.55 12.45 16.72
C ILE A 112 2.48 12.15 15.64
N SER A 113 1.36 11.56 16.03
CA SER A 113 0.21 11.35 15.16
C SER A 113 -0.50 12.69 14.91
N SER A 114 0.03 13.52 14.01
CA SER A 114 -0.76 14.55 13.35
C SER A 114 -1.98 13.88 12.72
N PHE A 115 -3.12 14.07 13.39
CA PHE A 115 -4.49 13.86 12.91
C PHE A 115 -4.87 12.40 12.61
N ILE A 116 -5.67 11.76 13.49
CA ILE A 116 -6.73 10.79 13.13
C ILE A 116 -7.57 10.36 14.35
N VAL A 117 -7.18 10.65 15.60
CA VAL A 117 -8.04 10.34 16.77
C VAL A 117 -8.11 11.53 17.73
N LEU A 118 -8.71 12.64 17.27
CA LEU A 118 -9.50 13.43 18.18
C LEU A 118 -10.95 13.07 17.85
N PRO A 119 -11.68 12.39 18.76
CA PRO A 119 -13.13 12.37 18.67
C PRO A 119 -13.60 13.82 18.51
N TRP A 120 -14.61 14.05 17.66
CA TRP A 120 -15.17 15.39 17.39
C TRP A 120 -15.45 16.19 18.68
N SER A 121 -15.67 15.51 19.80
CA SER A 121 -15.82 16.08 21.15
C SER A 121 -14.60 16.84 21.71
N LEU A 122 -13.39 16.66 21.18
CA LEU A 122 -12.20 17.43 21.58
C LEU A 122 -11.96 18.67 20.71
N LEU A 123 -12.60 18.77 19.55
CA LEU A 123 -12.55 19.96 18.69
C LEU A 123 -13.40 21.11 19.23
N ASP A 124 -14.44 20.80 20.01
CA ASP A 124 -15.26 21.82 20.69
C ASP A 124 -14.48 22.59 21.77
N ARG A 125 -13.46 22.00 22.39
CA ARG A 125 -12.63 22.69 23.40
C ARG A 125 -11.68 23.73 22.83
N VAL A 126 -11.24 23.57 21.58
CA VAL A 126 -10.34 24.53 20.92
C VAL A 126 -11.15 25.65 20.25
N ARG A 127 -12.42 25.40 19.92
CA ARG A 127 -13.32 26.36 19.28
C ARG A 127 -14.05 27.28 20.28
N ASP A 128 -14.33 26.84 21.50
CA ASP A 128 -14.97 27.65 22.54
C ASP A 128 -14.38 27.38 23.95
N PRO A 129 -13.51 28.24 24.50
CA PRO A 129 -12.94 28.05 25.85
C PRO A 129 -13.93 28.29 27.01
N GLY A 130 -15.21 28.53 26.74
CA GLY A 130 -16.18 29.03 27.72
C GLY A 130 -17.29 28.08 28.18
N LYS A 131 -17.46 26.88 27.62
CA LYS A 131 -18.57 25.98 28.03
C LYS A 131 -18.18 25.13 29.25
N ARG A 132 -18.55 25.60 30.45
CA ARG A 132 -18.69 24.73 31.63
C ARG A 132 -19.87 23.80 31.43
N ILE A 133 -19.65 22.53 31.75
CA ILE A 133 -20.66 21.48 31.74
C ILE A 133 -21.55 21.68 32.97
N THR A 134 -22.84 21.91 32.76
CA THR A 134 -23.92 21.66 33.73
C THR A 134 -24.81 20.58 33.15
#